data_AF-A0A517W776-F1
#
_entry.id   AF-A0A517W776-F1
#
_cell.length_a   1.000
_cell.length_b   1.000
_cell.length_c   1.000
_cell.angle_alpha   90.00
_cell.angle_beta   90.00
_cell.angle_gamma   90.00
#
_symmetry.space_group_name_H-M   'P 1'
#
loop_
_entity.id
_entity.type
_entity.pdbx_description
1 polymer ?
#
loop_
_entity_poly.entity_id
_entity_poly.type
_entity_poly.pdbx_seq_one_letter_code
_entity_poly.pdbx_strand_id
1 'polypeptide(L)'
;MTELPDYLPTAALETLQHRSVLLRTIREFFHAREYWEVETPLLSRDTVVDAYIDPFTSEWRAEEGTTEPAANRGAAIRYLQTSPEFAMKRLLTAGADRIYQITHAFRQAERSEMHNPEFSMLEWYRQGETHQEQMTFVETLVRAIYQRAAEVSDQSERHPLPSEAFPRLSYEAAFQQFAGLSALSSSAEEFARVAESKQISVPGGFDTTDRLSWQNLLLVELVEPELKRRGAVFVYDYPPEQSALARIRPSDEESPHAVSERFELYLQGVEICNGYHELTDAEELRARIQKQSELRQQEQRLVLPTESYLLQAMEAGLPACAGTALGLDRLIMLALGKRRLQEVIAFPFDRA
;
A
#
# COMPACT_ATOMS: atom_id res chain seq x y z
N MET A 1 19.64 -25.88 -17.84
CA MET A 1 19.72 -25.75 -16.37
C MET A 1 18.71 -26.75 -15.81
N THR A 2 19.14 -27.71 -14.99
CA THR A 2 18.21 -28.59 -14.28
C THR A 2 17.35 -27.74 -13.35
N GLU A 3 16.03 -27.87 -13.46
CA GLU A 3 15.10 -27.25 -12.52
C GLU A 3 15.45 -27.68 -11.09
N LEU A 4 15.52 -26.71 -10.18
CA LEU A 4 15.77 -26.99 -8.77
C LEU A 4 14.55 -27.73 -8.20
N PRO A 5 14.75 -28.82 -7.42
CA PRO A 5 13.66 -29.52 -6.74
C PRO A 5 12.71 -28.57 -5.99
N ASP A 6 11.41 -28.88 -5.98
CA ASP A 6 10.37 -27.99 -5.43
C ASP A 6 10.49 -27.75 -3.91
N TYR A 7 11.11 -28.68 -3.17
CA TYR A 7 11.36 -28.51 -1.73
C TYR A 7 12.43 -27.45 -1.40
N LEU A 8 13.20 -26.98 -2.41
CA LEU A 8 14.21 -25.95 -2.22
C LEU A 8 13.60 -24.54 -2.32
N PRO A 9 14.13 -23.57 -1.55
CA PRO A 9 13.71 -22.18 -1.66
C PRO A 9 14.04 -21.60 -3.04
N THR A 10 13.26 -20.61 -3.49
CA THR A 10 13.61 -19.85 -4.70
C THR A 10 14.69 -18.80 -4.44
N ALA A 11 14.72 -18.23 -3.23
CA ALA A 11 15.77 -17.31 -2.82
C ALA A 11 17.05 -18.07 -2.46
N ALA A 12 18.20 -17.57 -2.93
CA ALA A 12 19.50 -18.06 -2.48
C ALA A 12 19.65 -17.85 -0.96
N LEU A 13 20.29 -18.80 -0.27
CA LEU A 13 20.50 -18.71 1.19
C LEU A 13 21.25 -17.44 1.59
N GLU A 14 22.22 -17.01 0.79
CA GLU A 14 22.94 -15.75 0.97
C GLU A 14 21.97 -14.54 0.93
N THR A 15 21.03 -14.51 -0.03
CA THR A 15 20.00 -13.47 -0.08
C THR A 15 19.13 -13.46 1.17
N LEU A 16 18.78 -14.64 1.71
CA LEU A 16 18.01 -14.74 2.97
C LEU A 16 18.81 -14.26 4.18
N GLN A 17 20.13 -14.49 4.21
CA GLN A 17 21.02 -13.93 5.22
C GLN A 17 21.07 -12.39 5.14
N HIS A 18 21.18 -11.82 3.93
CA HIS A 18 21.11 -10.37 3.74
C HIS A 18 19.75 -9.80 4.17
N ARG A 19 18.64 -10.45 3.79
CA ARG A 19 17.29 -10.09 4.24
C ARG A 19 17.21 -10.03 5.77
N SER A 20 17.76 -11.01 6.49
CA SER A 20 17.80 -11.03 7.96
C SER A 20 18.52 -9.80 8.53
N VAL A 21 19.67 -9.41 7.95
CA VAL A 21 20.39 -8.20 8.36
C VAL A 21 19.57 -6.93 8.10
N LEU A 22 18.88 -6.84 6.96
CA LEU A 22 18.04 -5.69 6.63
C LEU A 22 16.82 -5.60 7.57
N LEU A 23 16.18 -6.73 7.91
CA LEU A 23 15.10 -6.76 8.90
C LEU A 23 15.54 -6.25 10.27
N ARG A 24 16.73 -6.67 10.73
CA ARG A 24 17.32 -6.13 11.97
C ARG A 24 17.53 -4.62 11.87
N THR A 25 18.03 -4.14 10.74
CA THR A 25 18.30 -2.71 10.51
C THR A 25 17.02 -1.87 10.54
N ILE A 26 15.91 -2.40 10.01
CA ILE A 26 14.59 -1.75 10.10
C ILE A 26 14.18 -1.63 11.56
N ARG A 27 14.25 -2.72 12.34
CA ARG A 27 13.88 -2.68 13.76
C ARG A 27 14.75 -1.71 14.55
N GLU A 28 16.07 -1.70 14.31
CA GLU A 28 17.00 -0.74 14.89
C GLU A 28 16.64 0.71 14.51
N PHE A 29 16.24 0.95 13.26
CA PHE A 29 15.85 2.27 12.77
C PHE A 29 14.63 2.84 13.50
N PHE A 30 13.60 2.02 13.69
CA PHE A 30 12.38 2.38 14.42
C PHE A 30 12.62 2.50 15.93
N HIS A 31 13.38 1.56 16.52
CA HIS A 31 13.75 1.59 17.92
C HIS A 31 14.53 2.87 18.28
N ALA A 32 15.48 3.28 17.45
CA ALA A 32 16.24 4.53 17.65
C ALA A 32 15.38 5.80 17.58
N ARG A 33 14.15 5.71 17.05
CA ARG A 33 13.16 6.79 16.97
C ARG A 33 12.01 6.60 17.97
N GLU A 34 12.21 5.69 18.92
CA GLU A 34 11.29 5.34 20.01
C GLU A 34 9.94 4.78 19.56
N TYR A 35 9.88 4.22 18.35
CA TYR A 35 8.73 3.41 17.95
C TYR A 35 8.81 2.05 18.65
N TRP A 36 7.73 1.66 19.31
CA TRP A 36 7.48 0.28 19.73
C TRP A 36 6.92 -0.57 18.58
N GLU A 37 7.46 -1.78 18.45
CA GLU A 37 6.93 -2.82 17.57
C GLU A 37 5.65 -3.38 18.19
N VAL A 38 4.59 -3.50 17.40
CA VAL A 38 3.32 -4.10 17.81
C VAL A 38 2.98 -5.29 16.91
N GLU A 39 2.20 -6.22 17.45
CA GLU A 39 1.64 -7.34 16.71
C GLU A 39 0.12 -7.27 16.76
N THR A 40 -0.50 -7.21 15.59
CA THR A 40 -1.96 -7.22 15.43
C THR A 40 -2.44 -8.54 14.81
N PRO A 41 -3.72 -8.93 14.97
CA PRO A 41 -4.20 -10.22 14.49
C PRO A 41 -4.05 -10.39 12.98
N LEU A 42 -3.54 -11.55 12.52
CA LEU A 42 -3.53 -11.90 11.09
C LEU A 42 -4.90 -12.35 10.58
N LEU A 43 -5.68 -13.00 11.45
CA LEU A 43 -7.02 -13.49 11.16
C LEU A 43 -8.05 -12.67 11.95
N SER A 44 -8.95 -12.00 11.25
CA SER A 44 -9.86 -11.01 11.82
C SER A 44 -11.32 -11.24 11.47
N ARG A 45 -12.21 -10.67 12.28
CA ARG A 45 -13.66 -10.61 12.03
C ARG A 45 -14.02 -9.48 11.05
N ASP A 46 -13.15 -8.48 11.00
CA ASP A 46 -13.24 -7.24 10.25
C ASP A 46 -12.08 -7.17 9.25
N THR A 47 -12.25 -6.48 8.14
CA THR A 47 -11.23 -6.35 7.08
C THR A 47 -11.41 -5.02 6.36
N VAL A 48 -10.33 -4.53 5.75
CA VAL A 48 -10.40 -3.38 4.85
C VAL A 48 -11.42 -3.63 3.75
N VAL A 49 -12.35 -2.70 3.58
CA VAL A 49 -13.35 -2.74 2.50
C VAL A 49 -12.83 -1.93 1.33
N ASP A 50 -12.23 -2.62 0.37
CA ASP A 50 -11.71 -2.06 -0.87
C ASP A 50 -12.35 -2.78 -2.06
N ALA A 51 -12.77 -2.03 -3.08
CA ALA A 51 -13.48 -2.58 -4.23
C ALA A 51 -12.59 -3.49 -5.10
N TYR A 52 -11.27 -3.33 -5.02
CA TYR A 52 -10.30 -3.98 -5.90
C TYR A 52 -9.47 -5.07 -5.21
N ILE A 53 -9.38 -5.06 -3.88
CA ILE A 53 -8.67 -6.07 -3.08
C ILE A 53 -9.63 -7.12 -2.53
N ASP A 54 -9.31 -8.39 -2.77
CA ASP A 54 -10.05 -9.53 -2.22
C ASP A 54 -9.23 -10.19 -1.08
N PRO A 55 -9.78 -10.27 0.15
CA PRO A 55 -9.12 -10.98 1.24
C PRO A 55 -9.27 -12.50 1.09
N PHE A 56 -8.32 -13.26 1.64
CA PHE A 56 -8.53 -14.68 1.90
C PHE A 56 -9.50 -14.85 3.08
N THR A 57 -10.34 -15.89 3.02
CA THR A 57 -11.31 -16.19 4.07
C THR A 57 -11.04 -17.55 4.72
N SER A 58 -11.40 -17.67 5.99
CA SER A 58 -11.39 -18.93 6.73
C SER A 58 -12.67 -19.05 7.56
N GLU A 59 -13.17 -20.27 7.72
CA GLU A 59 -14.27 -20.57 8.62
C GLU A 59 -13.69 -20.82 10.02
N TRP A 60 -14.15 -20.05 11.03
CA TRP A 60 -13.88 -20.31 12.43
C TRP A 60 -15.05 -21.07 13.07
N ARG A 61 -14.75 -22.09 13.87
CA ARG A 61 -15.74 -22.91 14.58
C ARG A 61 -15.45 -22.87 16.08
N ALA A 62 -16.44 -22.46 16.86
CA ALA A 62 -16.39 -22.57 18.32
C ALA A 62 -16.51 -24.03 18.77
N GLU A 63 -15.86 -24.38 19.89
CA GLU A 63 -16.02 -25.70 20.52
C GLU A 63 -17.40 -25.81 21.20
N GLU A 64 -18.07 -26.96 21.02
CA GLU A 64 -19.37 -27.24 21.63
C GLU A 64 -19.27 -27.19 23.17
N GLY A 65 -20.19 -26.47 23.82
CA GLY A 65 -20.27 -26.39 25.28
C GLY A 65 -19.51 -25.24 25.93
N THR A 66 -18.80 -24.41 25.15
CA THR A 66 -18.21 -23.17 25.66
C THR A 66 -19.28 -22.09 25.91
N THR A 67 -19.19 -21.38 27.04
CA THR A 67 -20.07 -20.25 27.39
C THR A 67 -19.69 -19.01 26.58
N GLU A 68 -19.77 -19.09 25.26
CA GLU A 68 -19.56 -17.91 24.41
C GLU A 68 -20.82 -17.02 24.36
N PRO A 69 -20.63 -15.68 24.26
CA PRO A 69 -21.72 -14.77 23.97
C PRO A 69 -22.53 -15.28 22.77
N ALA A 70 -23.85 -15.17 22.80
CA ALA A 70 -24.74 -15.71 21.76
C ALA A 70 -24.36 -15.26 20.33
N ALA A 71 -23.69 -14.10 20.19
CA ALA A 71 -23.17 -13.55 18.94
C ALA A 71 -22.03 -14.35 18.29
N ASN A 72 -21.41 -15.32 18.97
CA ASN A 72 -20.31 -16.15 18.44
C ASN A 72 -20.69 -17.64 18.31
N ARG A 73 -21.96 -18.03 18.45
CA ARG A 73 -22.36 -19.44 18.32
C ARG A 73 -22.51 -19.81 16.84
N GLY A 74 -21.65 -20.71 16.35
CA GLY A 74 -21.72 -21.27 15.00
C GLY A 74 -20.45 -21.02 14.16
N ALA A 75 -20.46 -21.52 12.93
CA ALA A 75 -19.45 -21.21 11.92
C ALA A 75 -19.47 -19.70 11.61
N ALA A 76 -18.33 -19.03 11.72
CA ALA A 76 -18.21 -17.62 11.39
C ALA A 76 -17.03 -17.37 10.44
N ILE A 77 -17.26 -16.56 9.41
CA ILE A 77 -16.20 -16.18 8.47
C ILE A 77 -15.20 -15.28 9.20
N ARG A 78 -13.92 -15.51 8.91
CA ARG A 78 -12.79 -14.67 9.27
C ARG A 78 -12.00 -14.35 8.02
N TYR A 79 -11.31 -13.22 8.05
CA TYR A 79 -10.53 -12.68 6.95
C TYR A 79 -9.06 -12.65 7.34
N LEU A 80 -8.19 -13.15 6.47
CA LEU A 80 -6.77 -12.84 6.58
C LEU A 80 -6.57 -11.39 6.15
N GLN A 81 -5.84 -10.61 6.96
CA GLN A 81 -5.80 -9.16 6.77
C GLN A 81 -5.00 -8.76 5.53
N THR A 82 -5.56 -7.81 4.77
CA THR A 82 -4.91 -7.22 3.58
C THR A 82 -3.92 -6.11 3.93
N SER A 83 -3.99 -5.59 5.17
CA SER A 83 -3.07 -4.71 5.89
C SER A 83 -3.47 -4.70 7.39
N PRO A 84 -2.53 -4.47 8.33
CA PRO A 84 -2.82 -4.29 9.76
C PRO A 84 -3.51 -2.95 10.13
N GLU A 85 -3.75 -2.05 9.17
CA GLU A 85 -4.22 -0.67 9.33
C GLU A 85 -5.36 -0.51 10.34
N PHE A 86 -6.43 -1.31 10.22
CA PHE A 86 -7.61 -1.18 11.08
C PHE A 86 -7.26 -1.43 12.56
N ALA A 87 -6.45 -2.44 12.84
CA ALA A 87 -6.04 -2.76 14.19
C ALA A 87 -5.02 -1.75 14.73
N MET A 88 -4.10 -1.26 13.90
CA MET A 88 -3.12 -0.26 14.30
C MET A 88 -3.77 1.09 14.61
N LYS A 89 -4.73 1.56 13.80
CA LYS A 89 -5.51 2.77 14.11
C LYS A 89 -6.30 2.65 15.41
N ARG A 90 -6.83 1.47 15.72
CA ARG A 90 -7.46 1.21 17.03
C ARG A 90 -6.48 1.32 18.19
N LEU A 91 -5.21 0.93 18.01
CA LEU A 91 -4.16 1.17 19.01
C LEU A 91 -3.89 2.66 19.20
N LEU A 92 -3.91 3.47 18.12
CA LEU A 92 -3.78 4.93 18.22
C LEU A 92 -4.90 5.53 19.06
N THR A 93 -6.16 5.15 18.80
CA THR A 93 -7.32 5.55 19.63
C THR A 93 -7.13 5.13 21.09
N ALA A 94 -6.50 3.97 21.34
CA ALA A 94 -6.20 3.49 22.70
C ALA A 94 -5.02 4.22 23.37
N GLY A 95 -4.38 5.17 22.69
CA GLY A 95 -3.31 6.02 23.25
C GLY A 95 -1.91 5.69 22.75
N ALA A 96 -1.74 4.83 21.73
CA ALA A 96 -0.43 4.59 21.14
C ALA A 96 0.06 5.80 20.32
N ASP A 97 1.27 6.29 20.59
CA ASP A 97 1.84 7.48 19.92
C ASP A 97 2.49 7.15 18.57
N ARG A 98 3.48 6.26 18.59
CA ARG A 98 4.32 5.92 17.43
C ARG A 98 4.55 4.42 17.36
N ILE A 99 3.81 3.73 16.52
CA ILE A 99 3.83 2.26 16.41
C ILE A 99 4.34 1.83 15.04
N TYR A 100 5.01 0.69 14.98
CA TYR A 100 5.27 0.01 13.72
C TYR A 100 5.01 -1.49 13.85
N GLN A 101 4.77 -2.15 12.73
CA GLN A 101 4.62 -3.58 12.66
C GLN A 101 5.29 -4.09 11.38
N ILE A 102 6.09 -5.15 11.52
CA ILE A 102 6.51 -5.99 10.39
C ILE A 102 5.62 -7.24 10.44
N THR A 103 4.77 -7.44 9.44
CA THR A 103 3.79 -8.53 9.42
C THR A 103 3.60 -9.10 8.03
N HIS A 104 2.85 -10.20 7.94
CA HIS A 104 2.32 -10.69 6.68
C HIS A 104 0.96 -10.05 6.38
N ALA A 105 0.77 -9.68 5.12
CA ALA A 105 -0.50 -9.28 4.55
C ALA A 105 -0.90 -10.27 3.44
N PHE A 106 -2.21 -10.45 3.24
CA PHE A 106 -2.76 -11.48 2.37
C PHE A 106 -3.75 -10.88 1.38
N ARG A 107 -3.51 -11.07 0.08
CA ARG A 107 -4.36 -10.54 -0.99
C ARG A 107 -4.53 -11.57 -2.10
N GLN A 108 -5.77 -11.85 -2.46
CA GLN A 108 -6.09 -12.79 -3.54
C GLN A 108 -5.64 -12.24 -4.91
N ALA A 109 -5.38 -13.13 -5.85
CA ALA A 109 -5.02 -12.83 -7.25
C ALA A 109 -3.75 -11.98 -7.49
N GLU A 110 -3.04 -11.56 -6.45
CA GLU A 110 -1.76 -10.85 -6.53
C GLU A 110 -0.60 -11.82 -6.81
N ARG A 111 -0.47 -12.30 -8.06
CA ARG A 111 0.64 -13.16 -8.50
C ARG A 111 1.31 -12.63 -9.76
N SER A 112 2.55 -12.17 -9.63
CA SER A 112 3.40 -11.74 -10.75
C SER A 112 4.87 -11.68 -10.30
N GLU A 113 5.78 -11.15 -11.13
CA GLU A 113 7.16 -10.88 -10.71
C GLU A 113 7.27 -9.96 -9.48
N MET A 114 6.24 -9.11 -9.28
CA MET A 114 6.19 -8.05 -8.27
C MET A 114 5.12 -8.27 -7.19
N HIS A 115 4.44 -9.41 -7.22
CA HIS A 115 3.31 -9.72 -6.34
C HIS A 115 3.32 -11.19 -5.92
N ASN A 116 3.16 -11.46 -4.62
CA ASN A 116 2.95 -12.79 -4.04
C ASN A 116 1.72 -12.73 -3.12
N PRO A 117 0.79 -13.71 -3.14
CA PRO A 117 -0.47 -13.62 -2.39
C PRO A 117 -0.34 -13.40 -0.88
N GLU A 118 0.76 -13.87 -0.30
CA GLU A 118 1.21 -13.52 1.05
C GLU A 118 2.53 -12.75 0.94
N PHE A 119 2.64 -11.57 1.54
CA PHE A 119 3.87 -10.78 1.47
C PHE A 119 4.15 -10.07 2.79
N SER A 120 5.42 -9.77 3.03
CA SER A 120 5.84 -8.98 4.18
C SER A 120 5.52 -7.50 3.95
N MET A 121 4.83 -6.91 4.92
CA MET A 121 4.50 -5.50 4.99
C MET A 121 5.20 -4.89 6.21
N LEU A 122 5.74 -3.70 6.03
CA LEU A 122 6.15 -2.82 7.12
C LEU A 122 5.15 -1.67 7.17
N GLU A 123 4.42 -1.54 8.26
CA GLU A 123 3.43 -0.48 8.42
C GLU A 123 3.69 0.26 9.73
N TRP A 124 3.55 1.58 9.72
CA TRP A 124 3.73 2.40 10.91
C TRP A 124 2.79 3.59 10.92
N TYR A 125 2.55 4.10 12.12
CA TYR A 125 1.72 5.27 12.38
C TYR A 125 2.38 6.17 13.40
N ARG A 126 2.18 7.49 13.25
CA ARG A 126 2.60 8.49 14.22
C ARG A 126 1.54 9.56 14.41
N GLN A 127 1.19 9.83 15.67
CA GLN A 127 0.31 10.93 16.02
C GLN A 127 0.96 12.28 15.74
N GLY A 128 0.14 13.25 15.31
CA GLY A 128 0.52 14.64 15.09
C GLY A 128 1.36 14.90 13.84
N GLU A 129 1.73 13.88 13.07
CA GLU A 129 2.44 14.05 11.80
C GLU A 129 1.49 14.11 10.60
N THR A 130 2.00 14.72 9.53
CA THR A 130 1.39 14.85 8.22
C THR A 130 2.04 13.91 7.20
N HIS A 131 1.38 13.72 6.05
CA HIS A 131 1.93 12.95 4.94
C HIS A 131 3.26 13.51 4.41
N GLN A 132 3.50 14.84 4.52
CA GLN A 132 4.75 15.48 4.12
C GLN A 132 5.94 15.10 5.02
N GLU A 133 5.67 14.95 6.32
CA GLU A 133 6.65 14.44 7.29
C GLU A 133 6.92 12.95 7.04
N GLN A 134 5.88 12.17 6.74
CA GLN A 134 6.05 10.76 6.38
C GLN A 134 6.88 10.57 5.11
N MET A 135 6.72 11.39 4.06
CA MET A 135 7.61 11.31 2.89
C MET A 135 9.09 11.49 3.27
N THR A 136 9.39 12.41 4.19
CA THR A 136 10.76 12.60 4.71
C THR A 136 11.24 11.38 5.50
N PHE A 137 10.36 10.80 6.32
CA PHE A 137 10.64 9.61 7.11
C PHE A 137 10.92 8.40 6.23
N VAL A 138 10.09 8.17 5.21
CA VAL A 138 10.23 7.12 4.20
C VAL A 138 11.57 7.25 3.49
N GLU A 139 11.93 8.44 2.99
CA GLU A 139 13.21 8.64 2.33
C GLU A 139 14.38 8.28 3.26
N THR A 140 14.31 8.72 4.52
CA THR A 140 15.35 8.43 5.53
C THR A 140 15.48 6.92 5.79
N LEU A 141 14.35 6.21 5.90
CA LEU A 141 14.32 4.75 6.05
C LEU A 141 14.92 4.05 4.83
N VAL A 142 14.45 4.38 3.62
CA VAL A 142 14.91 3.78 2.36
C VAL A 142 16.43 3.95 2.21
N ARG A 143 16.96 5.15 2.48
CA ARG A 143 18.41 5.41 2.43
C ARG A 143 19.18 4.55 3.43
N ALA A 144 18.69 4.41 4.66
CA ALA A 144 19.33 3.56 5.67
C ALA A 144 19.38 2.08 5.24
N ILE A 145 18.30 1.58 4.62
CA ILE A 145 18.25 0.20 4.11
C ILE A 145 19.17 0.01 2.91
N TYR A 146 19.21 0.94 1.97
CA TYR A 146 20.15 0.89 0.85
C TYR A 146 21.60 1.00 1.32
N GLN A 147 21.89 1.83 2.32
CA GLN A 147 23.24 1.90 2.88
C GLN A 147 23.65 0.57 3.51
N ARG A 148 22.81 -0.03 4.36
CA ARG A 148 23.13 -1.34 4.95
C ARG A 148 23.22 -2.45 3.89
N ALA A 149 22.35 -2.44 2.89
CA ALA A 149 22.45 -3.38 1.76
C ALA A 149 23.79 -3.21 1.02
N ALA A 150 24.29 -1.98 0.91
CA ALA A 150 25.60 -1.67 0.32
C ALA A 150 26.77 -2.38 1.03
N GLU A 151 26.64 -2.52 2.35
CA GLU A 151 27.67 -3.09 3.23
C GLU A 151 27.68 -4.63 3.22
N VAL A 152 26.56 -5.27 2.86
CA VAL A 152 26.40 -6.72 3.01
C VAL A 152 26.29 -7.49 1.70
N SER A 153 25.90 -6.85 0.59
CA SER A 153 25.74 -7.53 -0.71
C SER A 153 26.67 -7.00 -1.78
N ASP A 154 26.81 -7.74 -2.89
CA ASP A 154 27.37 -7.18 -4.13
C ASP A 154 26.45 -6.07 -4.65
N GLN A 155 27.07 -5.03 -5.20
CA GLN A 155 26.46 -3.80 -5.69
C GLN A 155 26.37 -3.74 -7.22
N SER A 156 26.98 -4.69 -7.91
CA SER A 156 27.09 -4.72 -9.38
C SER A 156 25.73 -4.62 -10.10
N GLU A 157 24.69 -5.27 -9.56
CA GLU A 157 23.34 -5.32 -10.14
C GLU A 157 22.36 -4.32 -9.49
N ARG A 158 22.81 -3.49 -8.54
CA ARG A 158 21.95 -2.55 -7.81
C ARG A 158 21.95 -1.17 -8.47
N HIS A 159 20.77 -0.64 -8.76
CA HIS A 159 20.63 0.77 -9.14
C HIS A 159 20.84 1.69 -7.92
N PRO A 160 21.74 2.69 -7.99
CA PRO A 160 21.97 3.60 -6.88
C PRO A 160 20.77 4.52 -6.65
N LEU A 161 20.56 4.93 -5.40
CA LEU A 161 19.65 6.02 -5.08
C LEU A 161 20.23 7.36 -5.53
N PRO A 162 19.40 8.36 -5.89
CA PRO A 162 19.84 9.73 -6.09
C PRO A 162 20.56 10.28 -4.85
N SER A 163 21.62 11.06 -5.05
CA SER A 163 22.33 11.76 -3.96
C SER A 163 21.47 12.87 -3.35
N GLU A 164 20.73 13.57 -4.21
CA GLU A 164 19.77 14.61 -3.82
C GLU A 164 18.51 14.01 -3.19
N ALA A 165 17.74 14.86 -2.51
CA ALA A 165 16.44 14.49 -1.95
C ALA A 165 15.53 13.88 -3.02
N PHE A 166 14.69 12.92 -2.64
CA PHE A 166 13.76 12.31 -3.59
C PHE A 166 12.77 13.38 -4.07
N PRO A 167 12.68 13.63 -5.40
CA PRO A 167 11.72 14.58 -5.95
C PRO A 167 10.30 14.25 -5.47
N ARG A 168 9.54 15.29 -5.12
CA ARG A 168 8.11 15.20 -4.81
C ARG A 168 7.34 15.85 -5.94
N LEU A 169 6.41 15.11 -6.54
CA LEU A 169 5.59 15.57 -7.64
C LEU A 169 4.13 15.37 -7.26
N SER A 170 3.30 16.43 -7.31
CA SER A 170 1.87 16.22 -7.10
C SER A 170 1.30 15.38 -8.25
N TYR A 171 0.24 14.64 -8.00
CA TYR A 171 -0.44 13.81 -9.01
C TYR A 171 -0.85 14.67 -10.21
N GLU A 172 -1.39 15.86 -9.93
CA GLU A 172 -1.73 16.86 -10.95
C GLU A 172 -0.50 17.30 -11.75
N ALA A 173 0.60 17.66 -11.09
CA ALA A 173 1.83 18.07 -11.78
C ALA A 173 2.42 16.94 -12.64
N ALA A 174 2.30 15.68 -12.20
CA ALA A 174 2.73 14.53 -12.98
C ALA A 174 1.94 14.41 -14.29
N PHE A 175 0.62 14.55 -14.24
CA PHE A 175 -0.22 14.53 -15.44
C PHE A 175 0.03 15.73 -16.35
N GLN A 176 0.12 16.93 -15.79
CA GLN A 176 0.43 18.12 -16.58
C GLN A 176 1.77 18.00 -17.29
N GLN A 177 2.79 17.47 -16.60
CA GLN A 177 4.13 17.33 -17.15
C GLN A 177 4.22 16.23 -18.22
N PHE A 178 3.62 15.06 -17.98
CA PHE A 178 3.86 13.87 -18.82
C PHE A 178 2.72 13.51 -19.76
N ALA A 179 1.47 13.81 -19.38
CA ALA A 179 0.29 13.61 -20.22
C ALA A 179 -0.17 14.90 -20.93
N GLY A 180 0.23 16.08 -20.44
CA GLY A 180 -0.11 17.36 -21.05
C GLY A 180 -1.55 17.82 -20.79
N LEU A 181 -2.20 17.29 -19.74
CA LEU A 181 -3.57 17.59 -19.35
C LEU A 181 -3.72 17.54 -17.82
N SER A 182 -4.84 18.02 -17.27
CA SER A 182 -5.10 18.02 -15.84
C SER A 182 -5.67 16.69 -15.36
N ALA A 183 -5.04 16.05 -14.37
CA ALA A 183 -5.62 14.86 -13.74
C ALA A 183 -6.94 15.18 -13.01
N LEU A 184 -7.02 16.37 -12.40
CA LEU A 184 -8.08 16.74 -11.49
C LEU A 184 -9.28 17.40 -12.17
N SER A 185 -9.09 18.04 -13.33
CA SER A 185 -10.16 18.79 -14.00
C SER A 185 -10.52 18.31 -15.41
N SER A 186 -9.70 17.49 -16.07
CA SER A 186 -9.99 17.07 -17.44
C SER A 186 -11.12 16.03 -17.52
N SER A 187 -11.89 16.11 -18.61
CA SER A 187 -12.99 15.18 -18.91
C SER A 187 -12.52 13.86 -19.53
N ALA A 188 -13.38 12.84 -19.55
CA ALA A 188 -13.11 11.57 -20.22
C ALA A 188 -12.76 11.76 -21.72
N GLU A 189 -13.42 12.70 -22.40
CA GLU A 189 -13.14 13.03 -23.81
C GLU A 189 -11.77 13.70 -24.00
N GLU A 190 -11.30 14.48 -23.02
CA GLU A 190 -9.95 15.05 -23.05
C GLU A 190 -8.89 13.98 -22.87
N PHE A 191 -9.07 13.07 -21.91
CA PHE A 191 -8.19 11.91 -21.75
C PHE A 191 -8.17 11.05 -23.01
N ALA A 192 -9.33 10.75 -23.61
CA ALA A 192 -9.45 9.97 -24.83
C ALA A 192 -8.68 10.60 -26.00
N ARG A 193 -8.80 11.92 -26.19
CA ARG A 193 -8.03 12.65 -27.22
C ARG A 193 -6.52 12.55 -27.01
N VAL A 194 -6.06 12.60 -25.77
CA VAL A 194 -4.63 12.40 -25.47
C VAL A 194 -4.21 10.97 -25.78
N ALA A 195 -4.99 9.97 -25.36
CA ALA A 195 -4.74 8.57 -25.69
C ALA A 195 -4.63 8.34 -27.20
N GLU A 196 -5.57 8.88 -27.99
CA GLU A 196 -5.54 8.82 -29.46
C GLU A 196 -4.29 9.50 -30.03
N SER A 197 -3.97 10.72 -29.58
CA SER A 197 -2.81 11.48 -30.07
C SER A 197 -1.47 10.79 -29.77
N LYS A 198 -1.41 10.03 -28.68
CA LYS A 198 -0.24 9.27 -28.23
C LYS A 198 -0.26 7.82 -28.72
N GLN A 199 -1.28 7.43 -29.48
CA GLN A 199 -1.47 6.07 -30.02
C GLN A 199 -1.50 4.98 -28.93
N ILE A 200 -2.08 5.32 -27.77
CA ILE A 200 -2.26 4.38 -26.65
C ILE A 200 -3.34 3.37 -27.01
N SER A 201 -3.06 2.09 -26.77
CA SER A 201 -4.01 1.01 -27.02
C SER A 201 -5.04 0.94 -25.89
N VAL A 202 -6.31 1.09 -26.23
CA VAL A 202 -7.42 0.98 -25.28
C VAL A 202 -7.84 -0.49 -25.15
N PRO A 203 -7.84 -1.08 -23.93
CA PRO A 203 -8.25 -2.47 -23.74
C PRO A 203 -9.70 -2.75 -24.17
N GLY A 204 -10.00 -4.00 -24.54
CA GLY A 204 -11.37 -4.41 -24.81
C GLY A 204 -12.24 -4.35 -23.56
N GLY A 205 -13.47 -3.83 -23.66
CA GLY A 205 -14.37 -3.67 -22.52
C GLY A 205 -14.07 -2.44 -21.63
N PHE A 206 -13.14 -1.58 -22.06
CA PHE A 206 -12.83 -0.33 -21.38
C PHE A 206 -14.02 0.64 -21.41
N ASP A 207 -14.41 1.18 -20.25
CA ASP A 207 -15.45 2.20 -20.17
C ASP A 207 -14.89 3.56 -20.61
N THR A 208 -15.15 3.91 -21.86
CA THR A 208 -14.71 5.19 -22.45
C THR A 208 -15.40 6.41 -21.85
N THR A 209 -16.48 6.23 -21.08
CA THR A 209 -17.23 7.32 -20.44
C THR A 209 -16.76 7.60 -19.02
N ASP A 210 -16.07 6.64 -18.40
CA ASP A 210 -15.54 6.79 -17.06
C ASP A 210 -14.20 7.53 -17.05
N ARG A 211 -14.19 8.69 -16.41
CA ARG A 211 -13.01 9.54 -16.23
C ARG A 211 -11.90 8.83 -15.45
N LEU A 212 -12.25 8.02 -14.43
CA LEU A 212 -11.25 7.35 -13.59
C LEU A 212 -10.54 6.22 -14.33
N SER A 213 -11.27 5.45 -15.13
CA SER A 213 -10.70 4.43 -16.02
C SER A 213 -9.67 5.05 -16.97
N TRP A 214 -9.98 6.20 -17.57
CA TRP A 214 -9.05 6.96 -18.40
C TRP A 214 -7.83 7.47 -17.65
N GLN A 215 -8.05 8.03 -16.46
CA GLN A 215 -6.98 8.52 -15.61
C GLN A 215 -6.00 7.38 -15.25
N ASN A 216 -6.50 6.21 -14.86
CA ASN A 216 -5.68 5.04 -14.55
C ASN A 216 -4.91 4.54 -15.79
N LEU A 217 -5.55 4.49 -16.97
CA LEU A 217 -4.88 4.09 -18.20
C LEU A 217 -3.71 5.03 -18.54
N LEU A 218 -3.93 6.35 -18.48
CA LEU A 218 -2.88 7.32 -18.79
C LEU A 218 -1.79 7.40 -17.70
N LEU A 219 -2.12 7.12 -16.44
CA LEU A 219 -1.13 6.97 -15.38
C LEU A 219 -0.11 5.90 -15.77
N VAL A 220 -0.59 4.70 -16.10
CA VAL A 220 0.25 3.54 -16.45
C VAL A 220 1.03 3.77 -17.74
N GLU A 221 0.39 4.34 -18.76
CA GLU A 221 0.97 4.44 -20.11
C GLU A 221 1.89 5.67 -20.29
N LEU A 222 1.65 6.76 -19.57
CA LEU A 222 2.37 8.04 -19.78
C LEU A 222 3.14 8.52 -18.54
N VAL A 223 2.63 8.30 -17.33
CA VAL A 223 3.23 8.87 -16.12
C VAL A 223 4.24 7.90 -15.49
N GLU A 224 3.85 6.67 -15.19
CA GLU A 224 4.72 5.66 -14.56
C GLU A 224 6.04 5.41 -15.31
N PRO A 225 6.08 5.38 -16.66
CA PRO A 225 7.35 5.24 -17.38
C PRO A 225 8.33 6.39 -17.12
N GLU A 226 7.83 7.61 -16.93
CA GLU A 226 8.66 8.77 -16.59
C GLU A 226 9.09 8.75 -15.12
N LEU A 227 8.21 8.30 -14.21
CA LEU A 227 8.58 8.08 -12.81
C LEU A 227 9.72 7.05 -12.71
N LYS A 228 9.64 5.96 -13.48
CA LYS A 228 10.70 4.95 -13.58
C LYS A 228 12.04 5.54 -13.99
N ARG A 229 12.07 6.44 -14.98
CA ARG A 229 13.31 7.10 -15.45
C ARG A 229 13.95 8.00 -14.40
N ARG A 230 13.18 8.52 -13.44
CA ARG A 230 13.69 9.35 -12.33
C ARG A 230 14.36 8.54 -11.23
N GLY A 231 14.19 7.22 -11.21
CA GLY A 231 14.85 6.31 -10.25
C GLY A 231 14.22 6.31 -8.86
N ALA A 232 13.94 7.46 -8.25
CA ALA A 232 13.20 7.58 -7.00
C ALA A 232 12.34 8.84 -7.04
N VAL A 233 11.03 8.73 -6.79
CA VAL A 233 10.11 9.87 -6.82
C VAL A 233 8.88 9.62 -5.95
N PHE A 234 8.51 10.61 -5.15
CA PHE A 234 7.22 10.64 -4.48
C PHE A 234 6.17 11.23 -5.40
N VAL A 235 5.03 10.56 -5.50
CA VAL A 235 3.80 11.14 -6.06
C VAL A 235 2.87 11.43 -4.89
N TYR A 236 2.27 12.61 -4.80
CA TYR A 236 1.40 12.99 -3.67
C TYR A 236 0.20 13.83 -4.13
N ASP A 237 -0.73 14.14 -3.22
CA ASP A 237 -1.95 14.90 -3.52
C ASP A 237 -2.80 14.23 -4.63
N TYR A 238 -3.18 12.97 -4.38
CA TYR A 238 -3.98 12.17 -5.29
C TYR A 238 -5.40 12.74 -5.46
N PRO A 239 -6.13 12.38 -6.53
CA PRO A 239 -7.54 12.72 -6.67
C PRO A 239 -8.37 12.23 -5.47
N PRO A 240 -9.39 12.98 -5.01
CA PRO A 240 -10.24 12.56 -3.89
C PRO A 240 -10.92 11.19 -4.08
N GLU A 241 -11.20 10.79 -5.32
CA GLU A 241 -11.77 9.48 -5.63
C GLU A 241 -10.81 8.32 -5.35
N GLN A 242 -9.51 8.60 -5.30
CA GLN A 242 -8.43 7.67 -4.98
C GLN A 242 -7.89 7.87 -3.55
N SER A 243 -8.74 8.37 -2.65
CA SER A 243 -8.32 8.77 -1.31
C SER A 243 -8.08 7.61 -0.34
N ALA A 244 -8.57 6.40 -0.64
CA ALA A 244 -8.50 5.26 0.29
C ALA A 244 -8.98 5.66 1.70
N LEU A 245 -8.09 5.70 2.70
CA LEU A 245 -8.36 6.16 4.07
C LEU A 245 -7.66 7.48 4.42
N ALA A 246 -7.16 8.22 3.42
CA ALA A 246 -6.55 9.53 3.61
C ALA A 246 -7.60 10.64 3.74
N ARG A 247 -7.24 11.68 4.50
CA ARG A 247 -7.96 12.94 4.61
C ARG A 247 -8.04 13.64 3.24
N ILE A 248 -9.16 14.31 2.98
CA ILE A 248 -9.31 15.20 1.82
C ILE A 248 -9.02 16.64 2.27
N ARG A 249 -8.10 17.29 1.57
CA ARG A 249 -7.88 18.73 1.63
C ARG A 249 -8.79 19.41 0.60
N PRO A 250 -9.70 20.32 1.02
CA PRO A 250 -10.58 21.02 0.08
C PRO A 250 -9.77 21.94 -0.83
N SER A 251 -10.40 22.39 -1.92
CA SER A 251 -9.82 23.42 -2.78
C SER A 251 -9.70 24.75 -2.03
N ASP A 252 -8.62 25.47 -2.27
CA ASP A 252 -8.39 26.84 -1.79
C ASP A 252 -7.66 27.68 -2.86
N GLU A 253 -7.17 28.87 -2.49
CA GLU A 253 -6.47 29.76 -3.42
C GLU A 253 -5.14 29.18 -3.92
N GLU A 254 -4.49 28.30 -3.15
CA GLU A 254 -3.20 27.69 -3.49
C GLU A 254 -3.38 26.36 -4.24
N SER A 255 -4.47 25.64 -3.96
CA SER A 255 -4.87 24.38 -4.59
C SER A 255 -6.29 24.50 -5.13
N PRO A 256 -6.49 24.85 -6.42
CA PRO A 256 -7.83 25.10 -6.99
C PRO A 256 -8.73 23.86 -7.06
N HIS A 257 -8.19 22.69 -6.77
CA HIS A 257 -8.89 21.41 -6.71
C HIS A 257 -8.71 20.78 -5.34
N ALA A 258 -9.74 20.08 -4.87
CA ALA A 258 -9.62 19.23 -3.69
C ALA A 258 -8.71 18.04 -4.00
N VAL A 259 -7.90 17.64 -3.03
CA VAL A 259 -6.94 16.55 -3.16
C VAL A 259 -6.95 15.67 -1.92
N SER A 260 -6.58 14.41 -2.10
CA SER A 260 -6.33 13.47 -1.03
C SER A 260 -4.90 13.65 -0.53
N GLU A 261 -4.73 13.77 0.79
CA GLU A 261 -3.43 13.83 1.45
C GLU A 261 -2.75 12.46 1.53
N ARG A 262 -2.62 11.84 0.36
CA ARG A 262 -2.01 10.53 0.09
C ARG A 262 -0.71 10.75 -0.67
N PHE A 263 0.26 9.87 -0.45
CA PHE A 263 1.47 9.80 -1.24
C PHE A 263 1.89 8.36 -1.50
N GLU A 264 2.64 8.16 -2.57
CA GLU A 264 3.31 6.92 -2.89
C GLU A 264 4.78 7.19 -3.23
N LEU A 265 5.66 6.23 -2.91
CA LEU A 265 7.04 6.24 -3.36
C LEU A 265 7.22 5.25 -4.50
N TYR A 266 7.65 5.73 -5.65
CA TYR A 266 8.12 4.89 -6.74
C TYR A 266 9.63 4.84 -6.74
N LEU A 267 10.21 3.63 -6.60
CA LEU A 267 11.62 3.36 -6.81
C LEU A 267 11.79 2.50 -8.06
N GLN A 268 12.49 3.02 -9.07
CA GLN A 268 12.80 2.34 -10.32
C GLN A 268 11.54 1.82 -11.04
N GLY A 269 10.44 2.57 -10.91
CA GLY A 269 9.13 2.21 -11.48
C GLY A 269 8.36 1.17 -10.65
N VAL A 270 8.82 0.86 -9.44
CA VAL A 270 8.12 -0.02 -8.50
C VAL A 270 7.53 0.84 -7.38
N GLU A 271 6.23 0.72 -7.16
CA GLU A 271 5.58 1.29 -5.98
C GLU A 271 6.06 0.55 -4.72
N ILE A 272 6.71 1.30 -3.82
CA ILE A 272 7.34 0.80 -2.60
C ILE A 272 6.47 1.01 -1.37
N CYS A 273 5.79 2.14 -1.29
CA CYS A 273 4.89 2.42 -0.18
C CYS A 273 3.73 3.29 -0.62
N ASN A 274 2.66 3.22 0.16
CA ASN A 274 1.50 4.08 0.10
C ASN A 274 1.24 4.61 1.51
N GLY A 275 1.09 5.92 1.67
CA GLY A 275 0.96 6.57 2.96
C GLY A 275 0.04 7.78 2.94
N TYR A 276 -0.47 8.15 4.11
CA TYR A 276 -1.59 9.08 4.25
C TYR A 276 -1.39 10.04 5.42
N HIS A 277 -1.97 11.23 5.32
CA HIS A 277 -2.50 11.91 6.49
C HIS A 277 -3.90 11.33 6.73
N GLU A 278 -4.07 10.66 7.86
CA GLU A 278 -5.20 9.77 8.08
C GLU A 278 -6.53 10.53 8.18
N LEU A 279 -7.57 9.96 7.57
CA LEU A 279 -8.95 10.37 7.81
C LEU A 279 -9.31 10.04 9.27
N THR A 280 -9.83 11.03 9.98
CA THR A 280 -10.33 10.88 11.36
C THR A 280 -11.86 10.99 11.46
N ASP A 281 -12.55 11.36 10.38
CA ASP A 281 -14.02 11.48 10.33
C ASP A 281 -14.67 10.11 10.08
N ALA A 282 -15.41 9.63 11.08
CA ALA A 282 -16.07 8.32 11.04
C ALA A 282 -17.26 8.29 10.06
N GLU A 283 -18.00 9.40 9.90
CA GLU A 283 -19.13 9.46 8.96
C GLU A 283 -18.62 9.42 7.53
N GLU A 284 -17.51 10.10 7.26
CA GLU A 284 -16.86 10.03 5.94
C GLU A 284 -16.36 8.62 5.65
N LEU A 285 -15.71 7.94 6.61
CA LEU A 285 -15.29 6.55 6.41
C LEU A 285 -16.50 5.63 6.16
N ARG A 286 -17.61 5.81 6.89
CA ARG A 286 -18.84 5.03 6.69
C ARG A 286 -19.37 5.19 5.27
N ALA A 287 -19.41 6.41 4.76
CA ALA A 287 -19.83 6.68 3.38
C ALA A 287 -18.89 6.03 2.36
N ARG A 288 -17.58 6.07 2.59
CA ARG A 288 -16.58 5.40 1.73
C ARG A 288 -16.77 3.87 1.73
N ILE A 289 -16.93 3.25 2.90
CA ILE A 289 -17.18 1.80 3.03
C ILE A 289 -18.44 1.39 2.27
N GLN A 290 -19.53 2.17 2.40
CA GLN A 290 -20.78 1.89 1.70
C GLN A 290 -20.58 1.94 0.18
N LYS A 291 -19.91 2.98 -0.33
CA LYS A 291 -19.59 3.12 -1.76
C LYS A 291 -18.73 1.96 -2.27
N GLN A 292 -17.69 1.57 -1.53
CA GLN A 292 -16.83 0.43 -1.90
C GLN A 292 -17.64 -0.88 -1.91
N SER A 293 -18.53 -1.09 -0.93
CA SER A 293 -19.41 -2.25 -0.87
C SER A 293 -20.38 -2.30 -2.07
N GLU A 294 -20.94 -1.17 -2.48
CA GLU A 294 -21.81 -1.09 -3.67
C GLU A 294 -21.07 -1.46 -4.96
N LEU A 295 -19.85 -0.96 -5.14
CA LEU A 295 -18.99 -1.34 -6.28
C LEU A 295 -18.71 -2.84 -6.29
N ARG A 296 -18.39 -3.43 -5.13
CA ARG A 296 -18.17 -4.88 -5.02
C ARG A 296 -19.42 -5.68 -5.39
N GLN A 297 -20.61 -5.22 -5.02
CA GLN A 297 -21.87 -5.87 -5.40
C GLN A 297 -22.15 -5.78 -6.90
N GLN A 298 -21.89 -4.62 -7.52
CA GLN A 298 -22.01 -4.43 -8.97
C GLN A 298 -21.10 -5.39 -9.75
N GLU A 299 -19.87 -5.56 -9.28
CA GLU A 299 -18.86 -6.48 -9.84
C GLU A 299 -19.01 -7.94 -9.38
N GLN A 300 -20.08 -8.29 -8.65
CA GLN A 300 -20.36 -9.63 -8.13
C GLN A 300 -19.21 -10.23 -7.29
N ARG A 301 -18.47 -9.39 -6.57
CA ARG A 301 -17.36 -9.79 -5.69
C ARG A 301 -17.87 -10.20 -4.30
N LEU A 302 -16.96 -10.78 -3.51
CA LEU A 302 -17.24 -11.16 -2.12
C LEU A 302 -17.76 -9.94 -1.32
N VAL A 303 -18.90 -10.07 -0.67
CA VAL A 303 -19.43 -9.05 0.25
C VAL A 303 -18.57 -9.02 1.51
N LEU A 304 -18.09 -7.83 1.86
CA LEU A 304 -17.23 -7.58 3.03
C LEU A 304 -18.04 -6.94 4.16
N PRO A 305 -17.61 -7.07 5.42
CA PRO A 305 -18.30 -6.48 6.56
C PRO A 305 -18.30 -4.94 6.46
N THR A 306 -19.48 -4.34 6.53
CA THR A 306 -19.64 -2.87 6.55
C THR A 306 -19.66 -2.31 7.98
N GLU A 307 -20.04 -3.13 8.96
CA GLU A 307 -19.82 -2.82 10.38
C GLU A 307 -18.34 -3.03 10.72
N SER A 308 -17.69 -1.97 11.20
CA SER A 308 -16.25 -1.99 11.47
C SER A 308 -15.91 -1.55 12.89
N TYR A 309 -14.96 -2.24 13.52
CA TYR A 309 -14.39 -1.79 14.79
C TYR A 309 -13.51 -0.56 14.63
N LEU A 310 -13.01 -0.28 13.42
CA LEU A 310 -12.30 0.97 13.14
C LEU A 310 -13.27 2.16 13.23
N LEU A 311 -14.49 2.05 12.68
CA LEU A 311 -15.52 3.10 12.81
C LEU A 311 -15.79 3.43 14.29
N GLN A 312 -15.99 2.40 15.12
CA GLN A 312 -16.19 2.60 16.57
C GLN A 312 -15.00 3.30 17.23
N ALA A 313 -13.78 2.99 16.82
CA ALA A 313 -12.58 3.64 17.34
C ALA A 313 -12.42 5.09 16.85
N MET A 314 -12.86 5.40 15.63
CA MET A 314 -12.89 6.76 15.12
C MET A 314 -13.94 7.61 15.83
N GLU A 315 -15.13 7.05 16.09
CA GLU A 315 -16.19 7.69 16.89
C GLU A 315 -15.75 7.97 18.32
N ALA A 316 -14.89 7.11 18.89
CA ALA A 316 -14.27 7.33 20.20
C ALA A 316 -13.17 8.40 20.19
N GLY A 317 -12.73 8.86 19.00
CA GLY A 317 -11.73 9.90 18.82
C GLY A 317 -10.37 9.34 18.38
N LEU A 318 -10.25 8.95 17.11
CA LEU A 318 -8.94 8.70 16.50
C LEU A 318 -8.15 10.02 16.43
N PRO A 319 -6.97 10.13 17.07
CA PRO A 319 -6.16 11.34 16.99
C PRO A 319 -5.67 11.62 15.56
N ALA A 320 -5.41 12.90 15.26
CA ALA A 320 -4.73 13.28 14.03
C ALA A 320 -3.37 12.55 13.94
N CYS A 321 -3.15 11.87 12.83
CA CYS A 321 -1.98 11.04 12.62
C CYS A 321 -1.69 10.87 11.13
N ALA A 322 -0.49 10.37 10.83
CA ALA A 322 -0.12 9.91 9.51
C ALA A 322 0.42 8.48 9.60
N GLY A 323 0.15 7.71 8.56
CA GLY A 323 0.55 6.31 8.44
C GLY A 323 1.18 6.01 7.10
N THR A 324 1.93 4.91 7.02
CA THR A 324 2.51 4.45 5.76
C THR A 324 2.64 2.93 5.79
N ALA A 325 2.13 2.29 4.74
CA ALA A 325 2.32 0.88 4.45
C ALA A 325 3.39 0.72 3.37
N LEU A 326 4.43 -0.04 3.66
CA LEU A 326 5.58 -0.27 2.79
C LEU A 326 5.67 -1.76 2.43
N GLY A 327 5.76 -2.05 1.14
CA GLY A 327 6.02 -3.38 0.59
C GLY A 327 7.44 -3.82 0.88
N LEU A 328 7.64 -4.51 2.01
CA LEU A 328 8.97 -4.82 2.53
C LEU A 328 9.77 -5.70 1.58
N ASP A 329 9.10 -6.67 0.94
CA ASP A 329 9.75 -7.56 -0.03
C ASP A 329 10.24 -6.78 -1.25
N ARG A 330 9.47 -5.81 -1.75
CA ARG A 330 9.87 -4.96 -2.89
C ARG A 330 11.07 -4.09 -2.54
N LEU A 331 11.08 -3.49 -1.35
CA LEU A 331 12.22 -2.68 -0.89
C LEU A 331 13.49 -3.53 -0.79
N ILE A 332 13.41 -4.71 -0.17
CA ILE A 332 14.56 -5.61 -0.02
C ILE A 332 15.03 -6.13 -1.38
N MET A 333 14.09 -6.46 -2.28
CA MET A 333 14.39 -6.87 -3.65
C MET A 333 15.24 -5.82 -4.36
N LEU A 334 14.79 -4.56 -4.40
CA LEU A 334 15.54 -3.50 -5.06
C LEU A 334 16.86 -3.15 -4.35
N ALA A 335 16.85 -3.12 -3.01
CA ALA A 335 18.06 -2.81 -2.22
C ALA A 335 19.18 -3.85 -2.42
N LEU A 336 18.83 -5.10 -2.72
CA LEU A 336 19.75 -6.20 -3.01
C LEU A 336 19.97 -6.44 -4.52
N GLY A 337 19.49 -5.56 -5.39
CA GLY A 337 19.65 -5.67 -6.85
C GLY A 337 18.97 -6.91 -7.46
N LYS A 338 17.89 -7.41 -6.84
CA LYS A 338 17.08 -8.51 -7.35
C LYS A 338 15.98 -8.00 -8.28
N ARG A 339 15.48 -8.86 -9.17
CA ARG A 339 14.51 -8.47 -10.21
C ARG A 339 13.10 -9.00 -9.94
N ARG A 340 12.97 -10.09 -9.17
CA ARG A 340 11.69 -10.74 -8.86
C ARG A 340 11.54 -10.98 -7.37
N LEU A 341 10.32 -10.87 -6.84
CA LEU A 341 10.04 -11.08 -5.42
C LEU A 341 10.47 -12.46 -4.92
N GLN A 342 10.32 -13.50 -5.74
CA GLN A 342 10.75 -14.86 -5.42
C GLN A 342 12.25 -14.98 -5.10
N GLU A 343 13.08 -14.02 -5.51
CA GLU A 343 14.52 -14.03 -5.19
C GLU A 343 14.81 -13.58 -3.76
N VAL A 344 13.83 -13.00 -3.06
CA VAL A 344 13.94 -12.50 -1.67
C VAL A 344 12.91 -13.10 -0.72
N ILE A 345 12.06 -14.01 -1.20
CA ILE A 345 11.12 -14.82 -0.42
C ILE A 345 11.66 -16.25 -0.34
N ALA A 346 11.64 -16.85 0.85
CA ALA A 346 12.15 -18.21 1.03
C ALA A 346 11.35 -19.22 0.19
N PHE A 347 10.03 -19.26 0.39
CA PHE A 347 9.10 -20.11 -0.35
C PHE A 347 7.94 -19.25 -0.87
N PRO A 348 7.97 -18.82 -2.14
CA PRO A 348 6.84 -18.13 -2.77
C PRO A 348 5.65 -19.09 -2.91
N PHE A 349 4.49 -18.56 -3.28
CA PHE A 349 3.22 -19.31 -3.25
C PHE A 349 3.21 -20.61 -4.06
N ASP A 350 4.03 -20.72 -5.11
CA ASP A 350 4.19 -21.95 -5.90
C ASP A 350 5.06 -23.03 -5.24
N ARG A 351 5.74 -22.71 -4.14
CA ARG A 351 6.60 -23.60 -3.36
C ARG A 351 6.21 -23.74 -1.87
N ALA A 352 5.17 -23.04 -1.43
CA ALA A 352 4.75 -22.93 -0.04
C ALA A 352 4.02 -24.17 0.50
#